data_AF-A0A423VJE0-F1
#
_entry.id   AF-A0A423VJE0-F1
#
_cell.length_a   1.000
_cell.length_b   1.000
_cell.length_c   1.000
_cell.angle_alpha   90.00
_cell.angle_beta   90.00
_cell.angle_gamma   90.00
#
_symmetry.space_group_name_H-M   'P 1'
#
loop_
_entity.id
_entity.type
_entity.pdbx_description
1 polymer ?
#
loop_
_entity_poly.entity_id
_entity_poly.type
_entity_poly.pdbx_seq_one_letter_code
_entity_poly.pdbx_strand_id
1 'polypeptide(L)'
;MGQKLSVSIWTSKSSSVNYQHLLPWNIDLLYQPLDIIKEISDHLEPDSAVALAITCKAFNLYLSPVAFRRLRQAEQAVKEAAIEMIERDIGNRYHYCALCDDFHRWSSSWNFSKAPAGVDAVHIPECSEPTGRGCGLRPFRVCMFDSPQDITYSHCRLVMNRHFHGPSRGLPVSSLEVEEHDTCVANSLDPVHPRGCSFDHRRSWKAKIINDELYVACTLTVDEYGPVLRHWSGLDMGSQRFARWLLNRICNHGPILWTEHGMFWRVFPRMIATSFMDTPMMVSVKMRGYCRYCLTDYDASVCFREGKACTAKITSYHQLGNFRSCRDWKWANAFQCPSRIRQDYTMYIRHGLYAPDIVRKRWAWS
;
A
#
# COMPACT_ATOMS: atom_id res chain seq x y z
N MET A 1 -6.92 -6.98 24.55
CA MET A 1 -8.06 -7.38 23.71
C MET A 1 -7.74 -8.72 23.09
N GLY A 2 -8.44 -9.79 23.49
CA GLY A 2 -8.20 -11.14 22.95
C GLY A 2 -9.00 -11.35 21.67
N GLN A 3 -8.34 -11.32 20.51
CA GLN A 3 -8.94 -11.70 19.23
C GLN A 3 -8.79 -13.22 18.99
N LYS A 4 -9.86 -13.83 18.49
CA LYS A 4 -9.89 -15.22 18.02
C LYS A 4 -9.45 -15.23 16.55
N LEU A 5 -8.27 -15.80 16.27
CA LEU A 5 -7.96 -16.31 14.93
C LEU A 5 -8.95 -17.47 14.67
N SER A 6 -9.85 -17.31 13.70
CA SER A 6 -10.78 -18.36 13.28
C SER A 6 -10.52 -18.72 11.83
N VAL A 7 -9.83 -19.83 11.62
CA VAL A 7 -9.46 -20.28 10.27
C VAL A 7 -10.51 -21.28 9.77
N SER A 8 -11.43 -20.81 8.92
CA SER A 8 -12.48 -21.63 8.27
C SER A 8 -12.07 -22.03 6.84
N ILE A 9 -11.04 -22.87 6.69
CA ILE A 9 -10.44 -23.20 5.38
C ILE A 9 -11.04 -24.44 4.68
N TRP A 10 -11.92 -25.20 5.33
CA TRP A 10 -12.27 -26.54 4.84
C TRP A 10 -13.47 -26.60 3.88
N THR A 11 -13.22 -26.43 2.58
CA THR A 11 -14.13 -26.91 1.51
C THR A 11 -13.35 -27.43 0.28
N SER A 12 -12.89 -28.69 0.32
CA SER A 12 -12.63 -29.45 -0.92
C SER A 12 -12.60 -30.95 -0.68
N LYS A 13 -13.24 -31.72 -1.58
CA LYS A 13 -13.12 -33.17 -1.68
C LYS A 13 -11.69 -33.53 -2.11
N SER A 14 -10.97 -34.33 -1.31
CA SER A 14 -9.63 -34.80 -1.64
C SER A 14 -9.69 -35.95 -2.66
N SER A 15 -9.02 -35.80 -3.79
CA SER A 15 -8.64 -36.91 -4.67
C SER A 15 -7.37 -37.55 -4.11
N SER A 16 -7.43 -38.84 -3.77
CA SER A 16 -6.33 -39.62 -3.22
C SER A 16 -5.26 -39.86 -4.29
N VAL A 17 -4.03 -39.41 -4.02
CA VAL A 17 -2.83 -39.79 -4.79
C VAL A 17 -2.17 -40.95 -4.04
N ASN A 18 -1.99 -42.08 -4.73
CA ASN A 18 -1.50 -43.33 -4.17
C ASN A 18 0.04 -43.35 -4.13
N TYR A 19 0.64 -43.08 -2.98
CA TYR A 19 2.08 -43.19 -2.72
C TYR A 19 2.36 -44.46 -1.90
N GLN A 20 2.44 -45.62 -2.56
CA GLN A 20 2.54 -46.92 -1.87
C GLN A 20 3.89 -47.64 -1.97
N HIS A 21 4.95 -47.03 -2.52
CA HIS A 21 6.24 -47.69 -2.59
C HIS A 21 7.37 -46.83 -2.02
N LEU A 22 8.07 -47.40 -1.03
CA LEU A 22 9.34 -46.99 -0.40
C LEU A 22 9.22 -46.29 0.97
N LEU A 23 8.96 -47.07 2.03
CA LEU A 23 9.65 -47.10 3.34
C LEU A 23 8.94 -48.12 4.28
N PRO A 24 9.65 -48.94 5.08
CA PRO A 24 9.06 -49.97 5.96
C PRO A 24 8.36 -49.43 7.21
N TRP A 25 8.33 -48.10 7.40
CA TRP A 25 7.70 -47.42 8.54
C TRP A 25 6.76 -46.32 8.03
N ASN A 26 5.74 -46.71 7.25
CA ASN A 26 4.68 -45.77 6.86
C ASN A 26 3.72 -45.59 8.06
N ILE A 27 4.21 -44.92 9.10
CA ILE A 27 3.39 -44.53 10.25
C ILE A 27 2.54 -43.35 9.80
N ASP A 28 1.30 -43.64 9.43
CA ASP A 28 0.35 -42.59 9.18
C ASP A 28 -0.04 -41.93 10.52
N LEU A 29 0.33 -40.65 10.63
CA LEU A 29 0.12 -39.83 11.82
C LEU A 29 -1.36 -39.73 12.21
N LEU A 30 -2.29 -39.91 11.25
CA LEU A 30 -3.73 -39.88 11.49
C LEU A 30 -4.23 -41.07 12.31
N TYR A 31 -3.48 -42.17 12.35
CA TYR A 31 -3.83 -43.38 13.12
C TYR A 31 -3.19 -43.43 14.50
N GLN A 32 -2.41 -42.42 14.87
CA GLN A 32 -1.81 -42.36 16.20
C GLN A 32 -2.83 -41.95 17.27
N PRO A 33 -2.68 -42.44 18.52
CA PRO A 33 -3.50 -41.96 19.63
C PRO A 33 -3.38 -40.43 19.78
N LEU A 34 -4.49 -39.79 20.14
CA LEU A 34 -4.55 -38.33 20.25
C LEU A 34 -3.49 -37.76 21.21
N ASP A 35 -3.18 -38.48 22.29
CA ASP A 35 -2.17 -38.06 23.26
C ASP A 35 -0.76 -37.99 22.64
N ILE A 36 -0.41 -38.91 21.74
CA ILE A 36 0.87 -38.90 21.02
C ILE A 36 0.92 -37.71 20.06
N ILE A 37 -0.17 -37.45 19.33
CA ILE A 37 -0.24 -36.32 18.39
C ILE A 37 -0.12 -34.99 19.15
N LYS A 38 -0.75 -34.89 20.32
CA LYS A 38 -0.68 -33.72 21.18
C LYS A 38 0.73 -33.53 21.74
N GLU A 39 1.36 -34.60 22.21
CA GLU A 39 2.76 -34.59 22.68
C GLU A 39 3.71 -34.09 21.60
N ILE A 40 3.57 -34.59 20.36
CA ILE A 40 4.33 -34.09 19.20
C ILE A 40 4.07 -32.59 19.01
N SER A 41 2.80 -32.18 18.96
CA SER A 41 2.43 -30.78 18.78
C SER A 41 2.99 -29.87 19.87
N ASP A 42 3.09 -30.34 21.10
CA ASP A 42 3.62 -29.56 22.24
C ASP A 42 5.14 -29.37 22.13
N HIS A 43 5.85 -30.30 21.47
CA HIS A 43 7.29 -30.21 21.18
C HIS A 43 7.63 -29.43 19.90
N LEU A 44 6.66 -29.15 19.04
CA LEU A 44 6.89 -28.33 17.85
C LEU A 44 6.98 -26.84 18.21
N GLU A 45 7.76 -26.09 17.43
CA GLU A 45 7.74 -24.63 17.46
C GLU A 45 6.33 -24.07 17.16
N PRO A 46 5.96 -22.86 17.64
CA PRO A 46 4.59 -22.36 17.53
C PRO A 46 4.04 -22.29 16.10
N ASP A 47 4.89 -21.96 15.12
CA ASP A 47 4.55 -21.92 13.70
C ASP A 47 4.28 -23.33 13.14
N SER A 48 5.16 -24.27 13.44
CA SER A 48 5.08 -25.68 13.05
C SER A 48 3.87 -26.38 13.68
N ALA A 49 3.56 -26.06 14.95
CA ALA A 49 2.38 -26.56 15.64
C ALA A 49 1.09 -26.07 14.97
N VAL A 50 1.06 -24.81 14.52
CA VAL A 50 -0.08 -24.27 13.75
C VAL A 50 -0.16 -24.94 12.38
N ALA A 51 0.98 -25.14 11.69
CA ALA A 51 1.03 -25.87 10.43
C ALA A 51 0.37 -27.25 10.58
N LEU A 52 0.82 -28.02 11.58
CA LEU A 52 0.27 -29.34 11.90
C LEU A 52 -1.24 -29.24 12.17
N ALA A 53 -1.66 -28.31 13.01
CA ALA A 53 -3.07 -28.11 13.36
C ALA A 53 -3.95 -27.79 12.14
N ILE A 54 -3.44 -27.18 11.08
CA ILE A 54 -4.24 -26.83 9.89
C ILE A 54 -4.10 -27.83 8.74
N THR A 55 -3.37 -28.93 8.89
CA THR A 55 -3.19 -29.94 7.81
C THR A 55 -4.44 -30.74 7.50
N CYS A 56 -5.30 -31.00 8.49
CA CYS A 56 -6.55 -31.73 8.30
C CYS A 56 -7.64 -31.30 9.31
N LYS A 57 -8.90 -31.67 9.03
CA LYS A 57 -10.04 -31.34 9.89
C LYS A 57 -9.90 -31.92 11.31
N ALA A 58 -9.36 -33.13 11.45
CA ALA A 58 -9.17 -33.77 12.75
C ALA A 58 -8.15 -32.99 13.60
N PHE A 59 -6.97 -32.71 13.06
CA PHE A 59 -5.94 -31.94 13.77
C PHE A 59 -6.41 -30.52 14.05
N ASN A 60 -7.19 -29.91 13.16
CA ASN A 60 -7.74 -28.59 13.40
C ASN A 60 -8.70 -28.60 14.58
N LEU A 61 -9.55 -29.61 14.70
CA LEU A 61 -10.48 -29.73 15.82
C LEU A 61 -9.75 -29.88 17.16
N TYR A 62 -8.67 -30.67 17.22
CA TYR A 62 -8.01 -31.02 18.48
C TYR A 62 -6.83 -30.12 18.86
N LEU A 63 -6.00 -29.70 17.89
CA LEU A 63 -4.75 -29.00 18.14
C LEU A 63 -4.88 -27.47 18.03
N SER A 64 -5.82 -26.97 17.21
CA SER A 64 -5.92 -25.53 16.93
C SER A 64 -6.08 -24.65 18.18
N PRO A 65 -6.86 -25.00 19.23
CA PRO A 65 -7.04 -24.11 20.37
C PRO A 65 -5.74 -23.83 21.14
N VAL A 66 -4.85 -24.83 21.20
CA VAL A 66 -3.55 -24.74 21.87
C VAL A 66 -2.52 -24.12 20.93
N ALA A 67 -2.42 -24.60 19.69
CA ALA A 67 -1.46 -24.09 18.70
C ALA A 67 -1.65 -22.58 18.43
N PHE A 68 -2.87 -22.11 18.18
CA PHE A 68 -3.12 -20.67 17.97
C PHE A 68 -2.98 -19.84 19.25
N ARG A 69 -3.13 -20.43 20.45
CA ARG A 69 -2.80 -19.73 21.70
C ARG A 69 -1.30 -19.51 21.83
N ARG A 70 -0.50 -20.55 21.57
CA ARG A 70 0.97 -20.46 21.55
C ARG A 70 1.44 -19.44 20.52
N LEU A 71 0.90 -19.50 19.30
CA LEU A 71 1.23 -18.53 18.25
C LEU A 71 0.88 -17.09 18.66
N ARG A 72 -0.28 -16.84 19.29
CA ARG A 72 -0.65 -15.50 19.78
C ARG A 72 0.29 -14.97 20.87
N GLN A 73 0.86 -15.85 21.68
CA GLN A 73 1.82 -15.49 22.73
C GLN A 73 3.26 -15.38 22.22
N ALA A 74 3.55 -15.96 21.05
CA ALA A 74 4.86 -15.91 20.43
C ALA A 74 5.27 -14.49 20.01
N GLU A 75 6.57 -14.33 19.78
CA GLU A 75 7.16 -13.12 19.23
C GLU A 75 6.57 -12.79 17.86
N GLN A 76 6.61 -11.49 17.50
CA GLN A 76 6.03 -11.02 16.25
C GLN A 76 6.68 -11.68 15.03
N ALA A 77 8.00 -11.92 15.05
CA ALA A 77 8.72 -12.57 13.96
C ALA A 77 8.20 -14.01 13.72
N VAL A 78 7.91 -14.76 14.78
CA VAL A 78 7.35 -16.13 14.69
C VAL A 78 5.94 -16.11 14.10
N LYS A 79 5.13 -15.12 14.47
CA LYS A 79 3.78 -14.93 13.89
C LYS A 79 3.85 -14.65 12.40
N GLU A 80 4.76 -13.75 11.98
CA GLU A 80 4.95 -13.38 10.57
C GLU A 80 5.45 -14.57 9.75
N ALA A 81 6.40 -15.34 10.28
CA ALA A 81 6.88 -16.58 9.65
C ALA A 81 5.76 -17.61 9.48
N ALA A 82 4.91 -17.80 10.52
CA ALA A 82 3.75 -18.69 10.43
C ALA A 82 2.75 -18.22 9.37
N ILE A 83 2.45 -16.91 9.33
CA ILE A 83 1.56 -16.32 8.32
C ILE A 83 2.11 -16.56 6.91
N GLU A 84 3.39 -16.31 6.69
CA GLU A 84 4.04 -16.52 5.39
C GLU A 84 4.01 -17.98 4.95
N MET A 85 4.27 -18.90 5.88
CA MET A 85 4.17 -20.34 5.61
C MET A 85 2.74 -20.71 5.20
N ILE A 86 1.72 -20.24 5.92
CA ILE A 86 0.32 -20.50 5.58
C ILE A 86 0.00 -19.90 4.21
N GLU A 87 0.30 -18.62 3.98
CA GLU A 87 0.07 -17.96 2.69
C GLU A 87 0.80 -18.64 1.53
N ARG A 88 1.99 -19.19 1.77
CA ARG A 88 2.68 -19.99 0.76
C ARG A 88 1.82 -21.18 0.37
N ASP A 89 1.20 -21.89 1.31
CA ASP A 89 0.50 -23.14 1.01
C ASP A 89 -0.94 -22.92 0.47
N ILE A 90 -1.67 -21.93 0.99
CA ILE A 90 -3.06 -21.64 0.60
C ILE A 90 -3.24 -20.35 -0.23
N GLY A 91 -2.13 -19.70 -0.60
CA GLY A 91 -2.09 -18.38 -1.23
C GLY A 91 -2.80 -18.28 -2.57
N ASN A 92 -3.15 -19.41 -3.19
CA ASN A 92 -3.91 -19.44 -4.42
C ASN A 92 -5.40 -19.09 -4.25
N ARG A 93 -5.89 -19.11 -3.01
CA ARG A 93 -7.28 -18.83 -2.67
C ARG A 93 -7.41 -17.81 -1.56
N TYR A 94 -6.48 -17.81 -0.61
CA TYR A 94 -6.56 -16.98 0.58
C TYR A 94 -5.35 -16.05 0.71
N HIS A 95 -5.52 -14.94 1.40
CA HIS A 95 -4.46 -14.00 1.77
C HIS A 95 -4.68 -13.53 3.20
N TYR A 96 -3.60 -13.19 3.89
CA TYR A 96 -3.68 -12.65 5.24
C TYR A 96 -3.98 -11.15 5.22
N CYS A 97 -4.98 -10.74 6.00
CA CYS A 97 -5.33 -9.34 6.23
C CYS A 97 -4.83 -8.90 7.60
N ALA A 98 -3.82 -8.05 7.61
CA ALA A 98 -3.23 -7.50 8.82
C ALA A 98 -4.16 -6.59 9.63
N LEU A 99 -5.30 -6.17 9.07
CA LEU A 99 -6.24 -5.28 9.76
C LEU A 99 -7.16 -6.03 10.73
N CYS A 100 -7.67 -7.18 10.31
CA CYS A 100 -8.53 -8.04 11.12
C CYS A 100 -7.78 -9.21 11.77
N ASP A 101 -6.51 -9.43 11.39
CA ASP A 101 -5.72 -10.60 11.78
C ASP A 101 -6.41 -11.91 11.33
N ASP A 102 -6.85 -11.96 10.07
CA ASP A 102 -7.57 -13.12 9.50
C ASP A 102 -7.22 -13.39 8.03
N PHE A 103 -7.54 -14.58 7.54
CA PHE A 103 -7.36 -14.99 6.15
C PHE A 103 -8.64 -14.80 5.34
N HIS A 104 -8.56 -13.96 4.31
CA HIS A 104 -9.67 -13.73 3.40
C HIS A 104 -9.41 -14.38 2.06
N ARG A 105 -10.48 -14.83 1.41
CA ARG A 105 -10.40 -15.26 0.04
C ARG A 105 -10.12 -14.03 -0.85
N TRP A 106 -9.47 -14.29 -1.97
CA TRP A 106 -9.24 -13.27 -2.99
C TRP A 106 -9.53 -13.85 -4.36
N SER A 107 -9.69 -12.97 -5.33
CA SER A 107 -9.92 -13.33 -6.72
C SER A 107 -8.94 -12.59 -7.62
N SER A 108 -8.49 -13.25 -8.69
CA SER A 108 -7.69 -12.60 -9.74
C SER A 108 -8.44 -11.48 -10.46
N SER A 109 -9.77 -11.41 -10.30
CA SER A 109 -10.60 -10.33 -10.81
C SER A 109 -10.57 -9.07 -9.93
N TRP A 110 -9.87 -9.08 -8.79
CA TRP A 110 -9.64 -7.89 -7.98
C TRP A 110 -8.74 -6.92 -8.74
N ASN A 111 -9.39 -6.09 -9.54
CA ASN A 111 -8.76 -5.03 -10.30
C ASN A 111 -8.97 -3.70 -9.58
N PHE A 112 -7.87 -2.98 -9.42
CA PHE A 112 -7.84 -1.66 -8.80
C PHE A 112 -8.67 -0.63 -9.57
N SER A 113 -8.67 -0.73 -10.90
CA SER A 113 -9.15 0.28 -11.85
C SER A 113 -10.66 0.25 -12.12
N LYS A 114 -11.45 -0.61 -11.45
CA LYS A 114 -12.86 -0.85 -11.81
C LYS A 114 -13.84 -0.81 -10.64
N ALA A 115 -13.61 0.01 -9.62
CA ALA A 115 -14.71 0.39 -8.73
C ALA A 115 -15.71 1.24 -9.53
N PRO A 116 -17.00 0.85 -9.64
CA PRO A 116 -18.00 1.71 -10.27
C PRO A 116 -18.07 3.04 -9.49
N ALA A 117 -18.02 4.16 -10.20
CA ALA A 117 -18.22 5.47 -9.60
C ALA A 117 -19.55 5.49 -8.82
N GLY A 118 -19.48 5.79 -7.52
CA GLY A 118 -20.67 5.84 -6.63
C GLY A 118 -20.86 4.61 -5.73
N VAL A 119 -20.03 3.58 -5.84
CA VAL A 119 -19.92 2.54 -4.81
C VAL A 119 -18.74 2.90 -3.92
N ASP A 120 -18.99 3.16 -2.63
CA ASP A 120 -17.96 3.48 -1.65
C ASP A 120 -16.75 2.53 -1.81
N ALA A 121 -15.59 3.13 -2.07
CA ALA A 121 -14.35 2.53 -2.55
C ALA A 121 -14.18 1.05 -2.22
N VAL A 122 -13.90 0.25 -3.28
CA VAL A 122 -13.43 -1.15 -3.27
C VAL A 122 -13.48 -1.75 -1.86
N HIS A 123 -14.69 -2.06 -1.41
CA HIS A 123 -14.83 -2.92 -0.25
C HIS A 123 -14.10 -4.20 -0.62
N ILE A 124 -13.09 -4.59 0.16
CA ILE A 124 -12.66 -5.99 0.17
C ILE A 124 -13.91 -6.73 0.64
N PRO A 125 -14.70 -7.37 -0.25
CA PRO A 125 -16.09 -7.72 0.04
C PRO A 125 -16.22 -8.69 1.21
N GLU A 126 -15.11 -9.35 1.54
CA GLU A 126 -15.02 -10.41 2.52
C GLU A 126 -14.52 -9.94 3.89
N CYS A 127 -13.98 -8.72 4.03
CA CYS A 127 -13.75 -8.11 5.36
C CYS A 127 -15.05 -7.54 5.96
N SER A 128 -16.14 -7.54 5.19
CA SER A 128 -17.45 -6.99 5.54
C SER A 128 -18.53 -8.04 5.85
N GLU A 129 -18.14 -9.29 6.14
CA GLU A 129 -19.07 -10.35 6.54
C GLU A 129 -20.05 -9.89 7.66
N PRO A 130 -21.30 -10.40 7.66
CA PRO A 130 -22.47 -9.76 8.30
C PRO A 130 -22.50 -9.81 9.82
N THR A 131 -21.43 -10.29 10.47
CA THR A 131 -21.40 -10.55 11.92
C THR A 131 -21.41 -9.26 12.78
N GLY A 132 -21.63 -8.09 12.19
CA GLY A 132 -21.62 -6.78 12.86
C GLY A 132 -20.24 -6.35 13.36
N ARG A 133 -19.24 -7.22 13.23
CA ARG A 133 -17.82 -6.96 13.42
C ARG A 133 -17.13 -6.98 12.07
N GLY A 134 -17.60 -6.14 11.15
CA GLY A 134 -16.77 -5.80 9.99
C GLY A 134 -15.38 -5.41 10.48
N CYS A 135 -14.39 -5.45 9.59
CA CYS A 135 -13.12 -4.79 9.85
C CYS A 135 -13.39 -3.28 10.04
N GLY A 136 -13.89 -2.90 11.22
CA GLY A 136 -14.45 -1.61 11.58
C GLY A 136 -13.36 -0.62 11.98
N LEU A 137 -12.11 -1.09 11.96
CA LEU A 137 -11.02 -0.21 11.66
C LEU A 137 -11.30 0.30 10.25
N ARG A 138 -11.67 1.59 10.16
CA ARG A 138 -11.62 2.34 8.90
C ARG A 138 -10.45 1.75 8.13
N PRO A 139 -10.66 1.25 6.89
CA PRO A 139 -9.57 0.66 6.14
C PRO A 139 -8.35 1.56 6.36
N PHE A 140 -7.16 0.98 6.45
CA PHE A 140 -5.94 1.72 6.11
C PHE A 140 -6.10 2.09 4.62
N ARG A 141 -7.08 2.95 4.32
CA ARG A 141 -7.22 3.80 3.16
C ARG A 141 -6.14 4.77 3.42
N VAL A 142 -5.03 4.37 2.85
CA VAL A 142 -4.00 5.31 2.78
C VAL A 142 -4.22 5.99 1.48
N CYS A 143 -4.85 7.16 1.60
CA CYS A 143 -5.10 8.07 0.51
C CYS A 143 -3.76 8.55 -0.03
N MET A 144 -3.10 7.70 -0.82
CA MET A 144 -2.30 8.20 -1.90
C MET A 144 -3.31 8.92 -2.79
N PHE A 145 -3.39 10.24 -2.60
CA PHE A 145 -3.97 11.21 -3.52
C PHE A 145 -5.52 11.37 -3.57
N ASP A 146 -6.26 11.30 -2.45
CA ASP A 146 -7.75 11.42 -2.36
C ASP A 146 -8.51 10.90 -3.60
N SER A 147 -8.03 9.80 -4.21
CA SER A 147 -8.77 9.16 -5.29
C SER A 147 -9.72 8.16 -4.65
N PRO A 148 -10.88 7.91 -5.26
CA PRO A 148 -11.71 6.76 -4.91
C PRO A 148 -10.96 5.42 -5.03
N GLN A 149 -9.77 5.38 -5.63
CA GLN A 149 -8.94 4.19 -5.84
C GLN A 149 -7.67 4.28 -4.98
N ASP A 150 -7.70 3.66 -3.79
CA ASP A 150 -6.59 3.63 -2.83
C ASP A 150 -5.84 2.29 -2.86
N ILE A 151 -4.51 2.31 -3.08
CA ILE A 151 -3.68 1.09 -2.92
C ILE A 151 -3.66 0.71 -1.44
N THR A 152 -4.18 -0.48 -1.16
CA THR A 152 -4.19 -1.04 0.19
C THR A 152 -3.03 -2.00 0.40
N TYR A 153 -2.69 -2.25 1.68
CA TYR A 153 -1.67 -3.24 2.04
C TYR A 153 -1.98 -4.61 1.42
N SER A 154 -3.26 -5.03 1.39
CA SER A 154 -3.67 -6.31 0.81
C SER A 154 -3.36 -6.41 -0.68
N HIS A 155 -3.57 -5.34 -1.45
CA HIS A 155 -3.22 -5.34 -2.89
C HIS A 155 -1.72 -5.55 -3.09
N CYS A 156 -0.90 -4.81 -2.37
CA CYS A 156 0.55 -4.94 -2.45
C CYS A 156 1.04 -6.29 -1.90
N ARG A 157 0.48 -6.80 -0.80
CA ARG A 157 0.77 -8.14 -0.26
C ARG A 157 0.48 -9.22 -1.29
N LEU A 158 -0.68 -9.16 -1.97
CA LEU A 158 -1.04 -10.08 -3.05
C LEU A 158 -0.07 -9.99 -4.23
N VAL A 159 0.31 -8.78 -4.66
CA VAL A 159 1.32 -8.61 -5.72
C VAL A 159 2.65 -9.25 -5.32
N MET A 160 3.10 -9.02 -4.09
CA MET A 160 4.33 -9.60 -3.58
C MET A 160 4.22 -11.11 -3.35
N ASN A 161 3.08 -11.64 -2.95
CA ASN A 161 2.85 -13.08 -2.83
C ASN A 161 2.97 -13.78 -4.19
N ARG A 162 2.46 -13.15 -5.26
CA ARG A 162 2.68 -13.64 -6.63
C ARG A 162 4.16 -13.66 -7.00
N HIS A 163 4.91 -12.63 -6.65
CA HIS A 163 6.35 -12.54 -6.90
C HIS A 163 7.12 -13.66 -6.17
N PHE A 164 6.87 -13.85 -4.88
CA PHE A 164 7.60 -14.83 -4.07
C PHE A 164 7.14 -16.27 -4.25
N HIS A 165 5.88 -16.50 -4.61
CA HIS A 165 5.29 -17.83 -4.60
C HIS A 165 4.72 -18.29 -5.95
N GLY A 166 4.77 -17.43 -6.97
CA GLY A 166 4.42 -17.75 -8.34
C GLY A 166 3.05 -17.25 -8.81
N PRO A 167 2.74 -17.39 -10.12
CA PRO A 167 1.58 -16.76 -10.77
C PRO A 167 0.21 -17.07 -10.19
N SER A 168 0.03 -18.22 -9.53
CA SER A 168 -1.27 -18.61 -8.97
C SER A 168 -1.54 -18.00 -7.60
N ARG A 169 -0.56 -17.36 -6.95
CA ARG A 169 -0.60 -16.97 -5.53
C ARG A 169 -0.68 -15.45 -5.30
N GLY A 170 -1.25 -14.73 -6.25
CA GLY A 170 -1.54 -13.32 -6.06
C GLY A 170 -1.84 -12.55 -7.34
N LEU A 171 -1.88 -11.23 -7.21
CA LEU A 171 -2.20 -10.31 -8.29
C LEU A 171 -0.96 -10.01 -9.15
N PRO A 172 -1.09 -9.84 -10.48
CA PRO A 172 0.01 -9.36 -11.31
C PRO A 172 0.40 -7.93 -10.91
N VAL A 173 1.67 -7.54 -11.05
CA VAL A 173 2.13 -6.16 -10.77
C VAL A 173 1.32 -5.12 -11.56
N SER A 174 0.92 -5.46 -12.79
CA SER A 174 0.06 -4.62 -13.64
C SER A 174 -1.33 -4.34 -13.04
N SER A 175 -1.76 -5.05 -12.01
CA SER A 175 -3.01 -4.75 -11.31
C SER A 175 -2.96 -3.46 -10.50
N LEU A 176 -1.75 -2.96 -10.20
CA LEU A 176 -1.52 -1.67 -9.54
C LEU A 176 -1.36 -0.52 -10.55
N GLU A 177 -1.35 -0.83 -11.84
CA GLU A 177 -1.22 0.16 -12.90
C GLU A 177 -2.57 0.73 -13.25
N VAL A 178 -2.63 2.05 -13.27
CA VAL A 178 -3.87 2.80 -13.39
C VAL A 178 -3.61 3.99 -14.29
N GLU A 179 -4.55 4.28 -15.17
CA GLU A 179 -4.63 5.56 -15.85
C GLU A 179 -6.02 6.15 -15.57
N GLU A 180 -6.04 7.25 -14.84
CA GLU A 180 -7.25 7.98 -14.48
C GLU A 180 -7.22 9.34 -15.16
N HIS A 181 -8.35 9.75 -15.70
CA HIS A 181 -8.63 11.12 -16.08
C HIS A 181 -9.78 11.61 -15.22
N ASP A 182 -9.56 12.67 -14.46
CA ASP A 182 -10.58 13.22 -13.57
C ASP A 182 -10.62 14.74 -13.68
N THR A 183 -11.83 15.28 -13.67
CA THR A 183 -12.06 16.72 -13.66
C THR A 183 -12.29 17.11 -12.23
N CYS A 184 -11.32 17.79 -11.64
CA CYS A 184 -11.44 18.29 -10.29
C CYS A 184 -12.41 19.47 -10.30
N VAL A 185 -13.66 19.22 -9.94
CA VAL A 185 -14.65 20.27 -9.70
C VAL A 185 -14.62 20.59 -8.21
N ALA A 186 -14.21 21.82 -7.85
CA ALA A 186 -14.23 22.27 -6.47
C ALA A 186 -15.66 22.29 -5.91
N ASN A 187 -16.10 21.18 -5.33
CA ASN A 187 -17.32 21.14 -4.52
C ASN A 187 -17.07 21.96 -3.25
N SER A 188 -18.04 22.79 -2.86
CA SER A 188 -17.91 23.83 -1.83
C SER A 188 -17.53 23.34 -0.42
N LEU A 189 -17.51 22.02 -0.20
CA LEU A 189 -17.31 21.39 1.11
C LEU A 189 -15.90 20.84 1.35
N ASP A 190 -15.04 20.71 0.34
CA ASP A 190 -13.67 20.26 0.58
C ASP A 190 -12.78 21.45 0.99
N PRO A 191 -12.29 21.50 2.25
CA PRO A 191 -11.44 22.60 2.72
C PRO A 191 -10.09 22.67 2.00
N VAL A 192 -9.67 21.61 1.31
CA VAL A 192 -8.38 21.51 0.60
C VAL A 192 -8.50 22.02 -0.84
N HIS A 193 -9.68 21.95 -1.46
CA HIS A 193 -9.88 22.42 -2.83
C HIS A 193 -9.97 23.95 -2.89
N PRO A 194 -9.22 24.61 -3.80
CA PRO A 194 -9.41 26.03 -4.06
C PRO A 194 -10.84 26.28 -4.55
N ARG A 195 -11.62 27.10 -3.82
CA ARG A 195 -13.01 27.38 -4.20
C ARG A 195 -13.05 28.00 -5.61
N GLY A 196 -13.99 27.53 -6.43
CA GLY A 196 -14.20 28.05 -7.79
C GLY A 196 -13.13 27.67 -8.81
N CYS A 197 -12.24 26.73 -8.49
CA CYS A 197 -11.26 26.21 -9.44
C CYS A 197 -11.77 24.88 -10.02
N SER A 198 -11.87 24.82 -11.34
CA SER A 198 -12.04 23.58 -12.09
C SER A 198 -10.78 23.35 -12.89
N PHE A 199 -10.19 22.17 -12.78
CA PHE A 199 -9.04 21.80 -13.60
C PHE A 199 -9.07 20.30 -13.92
N ASP A 200 -8.67 19.98 -15.14
CA ASP A 200 -8.50 18.60 -15.55
C ASP A 200 -7.16 18.09 -15.05
N HIS A 201 -7.18 16.88 -14.52
CA HIS A 201 -5.97 16.19 -14.15
C HIS A 201 -5.97 14.74 -14.59
N ARG A 202 -4.81 14.32 -15.06
CA ARG A 202 -4.50 12.95 -15.43
C ARG A 202 -3.58 12.35 -14.41
N ARG A 203 -3.87 11.13 -14.02
CA ARG A 203 -3.05 10.38 -13.09
C ARG A 203 -2.66 9.06 -13.71
N SER A 204 -1.39 8.69 -13.60
CA SER A 204 -0.95 7.36 -13.98
C SER A 204 -0.05 6.74 -12.92
N TRP A 205 -0.27 5.45 -12.70
CA TRP A 205 0.45 4.65 -11.71
C TRP A 205 1.19 3.57 -12.46
N LYS A 206 2.45 3.38 -12.11
CA LYS A 206 3.28 2.28 -12.61
C LYS A 206 3.88 1.57 -11.41
N ALA A 207 4.01 0.26 -11.50
CA ALA A 207 4.60 -0.54 -10.44
C ALA A 207 5.71 -1.44 -10.98
N LYS A 208 6.74 -1.66 -10.16
CA LYS A 208 7.86 -2.56 -10.47
C LYS A 208 8.28 -3.27 -9.19
N ILE A 209 8.87 -4.46 -9.34
CA ILE A 209 9.55 -5.15 -8.25
C ILE A 209 11.03 -5.09 -8.53
N ILE A 210 11.80 -4.54 -7.59
CA ILE A 210 13.25 -4.35 -7.71
C ILE A 210 13.88 -4.87 -6.42
N ASN A 211 14.78 -5.85 -6.53
CA ASN A 211 15.43 -6.50 -5.38
C ASN A 211 14.42 -6.96 -4.31
N ASP A 212 13.40 -7.70 -4.72
CA ASP A 212 12.34 -8.24 -3.85
C ASP A 212 11.50 -7.19 -3.10
N GLU A 213 11.52 -5.95 -3.56
CA GLU A 213 10.73 -4.85 -2.99
C GLU A 213 9.84 -4.22 -4.05
N LEU A 214 8.63 -3.84 -3.64
CA LEU A 214 7.67 -3.15 -4.50
C LEU A 214 8.01 -1.67 -4.57
N TYR A 215 8.11 -1.17 -5.79
CA TYR A 215 8.21 0.24 -6.10
C TYR A 215 6.96 0.68 -6.86
N VAL A 216 6.51 1.90 -6.59
CA VAL A 216 5.38 2.53 -7.28
C VAL A 216 5.79 3.93 -7.74
N ALA A 217 5.52 4.25 -9.00
CA ALA A 217 5.63 5.60 -9.52
C ALA A 217 4.24 6.16 -9.82
N CYS A 218 3.91 7.31 -9.25
CA CYS A 218 2.67 8.03 -9.52
C CYS A 218 2.99 9.31 -10.28
N THR A 219 2.35 9.51 -11.43
CA THR A 219 2.45 10.73 -12.22
C THR A 219 1.12 11.45 -12.20
N LEU A 220 1.10 12.68 -11.69
CA LEU A 220 -0.01 13.61 -11.75
C LEU A 220 0.32 14.69 -12.78
N THR A 221 -0.55 14.86 -13.77
CA THR A 221 -0.48 15.94 -14.76
C THR A 221 -1.75 16.76 -14.65
N VAL A 222 -1.62 18.07 -14.45
CA VAL A 222 -2.73 19.02 -14.41
C VAL A 222 -2.61 19.87 -15.66
N ASP A 223 -3.63 19.83 -16.51
CA ASP A 223 -3.69 20.56 -17.78
C ASP A 223 -4.57 21.82 -17.62
N GLU A 224 -4.28 22.86 -18.40
CA GLU A 224 -5.08 24.08 -18.57
C GLU A 224 -5.50 24.81 -17.29
N TYR A 225 -4.53 25.12 -16.44
CA TYR A 225 -4.73 25.82 -15.14
C TYR A 225 -5.05 27.34 -15.27
N GLY A 226 -5.54 27.77 -16.43
CA GLY A 226 -5.54 29.15 -16.93
C GLY A 226 -6.31 30.22 -16.13
N PRO A 227 -7.37 29.92 -15.36
CA PRO A 227 -8.04 30.92 -14.51
C PRO A 227 -7.33 31.17 -13.18
N VAL A 228 -6.78 30.13 -12.56
CA VAL A 228 -6.22 30.18 -11.20
C VAL A 228 -4.90 30.96 -11.14
N LEU A 229 -4.17 30.98 -12.25
CA LEU A 229 -2.84 31.60 -12.34
C LEU A 229 -2.86 33.07 -12.74
N ARG A 230 -3.96 33.57 -13.29
CA ARG A 230 -4.05 35.01 -13.63
C ARG A 230 -3.99 35.89 -12.39
N HIS A 231 -4.17 35.31 -11.20
CA HIS A 231 -4.05 35.98 -9.92
C HIS A 231 -2.79 35.60 -9.11
N TRP A 232 -1.88 34.80 -9.68
CA TRP A 232 -0.58 34.46 -9.07
C TRP A 232 0.41 35.64 -8.96
N SER A 233 -0.01 36.85 -9.35
CA SER A 233 0.76 38.08 -9.13
C SER A 233 0.94 38.42 -7.64
N GLY A 234 0.31 37.67 -6.73
CA GLY A 234 0.62 37.69 -5.30
C GLY A 234 0.68 36.27 -4.72
N LEU A 235 1.25 36.14 -3.53
CA LEU A 235 1.16 34.97 -2.63
C LEU A 235 -0.30 34.73 -2.17
N ASP A 236 -1.25 34.74 -3.10
CA ASP A 236 -2.67 34.62 -2.82
C ASP A 236 -2.99 33.24 -2.21
N MET A 237 -4.09 33.14 -1.48
CA MET A 237 -4.46 31.88 -0.86
C MET A 237 -4.74 30.77 -1.88
N GLY A 238 -5.07 31.12 -3.13
CA GLY A 238 -5.36 30.16 -4.20
C GLY A 238 -4.13 29.38 -4.63
N SER A 239 -3.04 30.09 -4.92
CA SER A 239 -1.72 29.52 -5.25
C SER A 239 -1.20 28.60 -4.15
N GLN A 240 -1.33 29.03 -2.89
CA GLN A 240 -0.90 28.24 -1.74
C GLN A 240 -1.75 26.97 -1.57
N ARG A 241 -3.06 27.06 -1.73
CA ARG A 241 -3.95 25.89 -1.67
C ARG A 241 -3.67 24.91 -2.80
N PHE A 242 -3.42 25.40 -4.01
CA PHE A 242 -3.07 24.52 -5.12
C PHE A 242 -1.71 23.85 -4.93
N ALA A 243 -0.69 24.61 -4.53
CA ALA A 243 0.62 24.04 -4.25
C ALA A 243 0.54 23.02 -3.10
N ARG A 244 -0.26 23.30 -2.06
CA ARG A 244 -0.54 22.35 -0.98
C ARG A 244 -1.27 21.11 -1.49
N TRP A 245 -2.28 21.29 -2.34
CA TRP A 245 -2.98 20.18 -2.99
C TRP A 245 -2.00 19.31 -3.78
N LEU A 246 -1.17 19.90 -4.65
CA LEU A 246 -0.13 19.21 -5.41
C LEU A 246 0.93 18.50 -4.53
N LEU A 247 1.28 19.07 -3.38
CA LEU A 247 2.27 18.49 -2.48
C LEU A 247 1.70 17.35 -1.62
N ASN A 248 0.45 17.48 -1.17
CA ASN A 248 -0.28 16.41 -0.47
C ASN A 248 -0.45 15.17 -1.35
N ARG A 249 -0.32 15.36 -2.67
CA ARG A 249 -0.36 14.32 -3.66
C ARG A 249 0.98 13.54 -3.63
N ILE A 250 2.15 14.17 -3.56
CA ILE A 250 3.45 13.46 -3.57
C ILE A 250 3.53 12.28 -2.59
N CYS A 251 3.19 12.50 -1.32
CA CYS A 251 3.05 11.47 -0.27
C CYS A 251 2.24 12.05 0.90
N ASN A 252 1.85 11.21 1.87
CA ASN A 252 1.07 11.64 3.05
C ASN A 252 1.78 12.64 3.96
N HIS A 253 3.10 12.78 3.83
CA HIS A 253 3.87 13.78 4.56
C HIS A 253 3.89 15.15 3.90
N GLY A 254 3.21 15.34 2.75
CA GLY A 254 3.08 16.62 2.05
C GLY A 254 2.74 17.81 2.95
N PRO A 255 1.79 17.69 3.91
CA PRO A 255 1.50 18.77 4.85
C PRO A 255 2.67 19.18 5.75
N ILE A 256 3.55 18.24 6.14
CA ILE A 256 4.75 18.58 6.94
C ILE A 256 5.84 19.18 6.05
N LEU A 257 5.99 18.68 4.83
CA LEU A 257 6.91 19.27 3.85
C LEU A 257 6.58 20.75 3.60
N TRP A 258 5.31 21.14 3.77
CA TRP A 258 4.87 22.53 3.71
C TRP A 258 5.40 23.39 4.88
N THR A 259 5.36 22.87 6.11
CA THR A 259 5.58 23.67 7.32
C THR A 259 7.04 23.76 7.77
N GLU A 260 7.82 22.67 7.70
CA GLU A 260 9.13 22.60 8.37
C GLU A 260 10.33 22.95 7.48
N HIS A 261 10.24 22.73 6.17
CA HIS A 261 11.39 22.89 5.25
C HIS A 261 11.03 23.68 4.02
N GLY A 262 10.62 24.93 4.26
CA GLY A 262 10.05 25.88 3.33
C GLY A 262 10.74 26.21 2.01
N MET A 263 11.66 25.38 1.49
CA MET A 263 12.21 25.55 0.16
C MET A 263 11.18 25.33 -0.93
N PHE A 264 10.28 24.35 -0.85
CA PHE A 264 9.29 24.18 -1.94
C PHE A 264 8.39 25.42 -2.06
N TRP A 265 7.82 25.92 -0.96
CA TRP A 265 6.97 27.12 -1.01
C TRP A 265 7.76 28.42 -1.23
N ARG A 266 9.06 28.50 -0.91
CA ARG A 266 9.88 29.68 -1.22
C ARG A 266 10.37 29.69 -2.65
N VAL A 267 10.72 28.52 -3.18
CA VAL A 267 11.36 28.37 -4.49
C VAL A 267 10.30 28.27 -5.58
N PHE A 268 9.21 27.52 -5.37
CA PHE A 268 8.18 27.32 -6.39
C PHE A 268 7.52 28.63 -6.84
N PRO A 269 6.93 29.45 -5.95
CA PRO A 269 6.31 30.72 -6.35
C PRO A 269 7.34 31.72 -6.85
N ARG A 270 8.56 31.72 -6.29
CA ARG A 270 9.62 32.65 -6.69
C ARG A 270 10.18 32.34 -8.07
N MET A 271 10.40 31.06 -8.39
CA MET A 271 10.78 30.62 -9.74
C MET A 271 9.72 30.98 -10.77
N ILE A 272 8.46 30.92 -10.37
CA ILE A 272 7.35 31.26 -11.24
C ILE A 272 7.27 32.77 -11.44
N ALA A 273 7.32 33.55 -10.35
CA ALA A 273 7.33 35.01 -10.40
C ALA A 273 8.48 35.56 -11.27
N THR A 274 9.68 34.99 -11.18
CA THR A 274 10.81 35.38 -12.03
C THR A 274 10.63 34.99 -13.50
N SER A 275 9.88 33.93 -13.80
CA SER A 275 9.64 33.47 -15.17
C SER A 275 8.59 34.33 -15.91
N PHE A 276 7.74 35.03 -15.18
CA PHE A 276 6.64 35.83 -15.75
C PHE A 276 7.04 37.24 -16.20
N MET A 277 8.17 37.77 -15.74
CA MET A 277 8.49 39.20 -15.93
C MET A 277 9.25 39.50 -17.24
N ASP A 278 10.00 38.55 -17.82
CA ASP A 278 11.02 38.93 -18.83
C ASP A 278 10.99 38.19 -20.18
N THR A 279 10.10 37.21 -20.44
CA THR A 279 10.09 36.53 -21.76
C THR A 279 8.73 36.03 -22.23
N PRO A 280 8.33 36.28 -23.50
CA PRO A 280 7.15 35.68 -24.14
C PRO A 280 7.35 34.20 -24.56
N MET A 281 8.44 33.54 -24.15
CA MET A 281 8.75 32.16 -24.52
C MET A 281 8.25 31.13 -23.50
N MET A 282 8.08 29.89 -23.97
CA MET A 282 7.73 28.75 -23.14
C MET A 282 8.81 28.49 -22.09
N VAL A 283 8.55 28.83 -20.83
CA VAL A 283 9.46 28.52 -19.71
C VAL A 283 9.04 27.19 -19.09
N SER A 284 9.98 26.25 -18.97
CA SER A 284 9.80 25.00 -18.22
C SER A 284 10.65 25.04 -16.97
N VAL A 285 10.01 25.09 -15.81
CA VAL A 285 10.68 24.98 -14.51
C VAL A 285 10.67 23.53 -14.10
N LYS A 286 11.84 22.96 -13.77
CA LYS A 286 11.98 21.60 -13.24
C LYS A 286 12.56 21.64 -11.84
N MET A 287 12.06 20.77 -10.97
CA MET A 287 12.59 20.56 -9.64
C MET A 287 12.59 19.09 -9.27
N ARG A 288 13.48 18.77 -8.34
CA ARG A 288 13.57 17.45 -7.74
C ARG A 288 13.54 17.60 -6.24
N GLY A 289 12.99 16.61 -5.57
CA GLY A 289 13.01 16.56 -4.13
C GLY A 289 12.77 15.16 -3.60
N TYR A 290 12.70 15.08 -2.28
CA TYR A 290 12.50 13.83 -1.58
C TYR A 290 11.78 14.06 -0.26
N CYS A 291 11.07 13.03 0.21
CA CYS A 291 10.46 13.03 1.53
C CYS A 291 11.48 12.61 2.59
N ARG A 292 11.50 13.30 3.73
CA ARG A 292 12.39 12.97 4.86
C ARG A 292 11.87 11.83 5.72
N TYR A 293 10.58 11.51 5.66
CA TYR A 293 9.94 10.53 6.55
C TYR A 293 9.76 9.15 5.92
N CYS A 294 9.54 9.11 4.61
CA CYS A 294 9.38 7.87 3.85
C CYS A 294 10.31 7.84 2.64
N LEU A 295 10.43 6.65 2.04
CA LEU A 295 11.21 6.41 0.84
C LEU A 295 10.43 6.87 -0.40
N THR A 296 10.20 8.19 -0.47
CA THR A 296 9.61 8.86 -1.63
C THR A 296 10.59 9.88 -2.19
N ASP A 297 10.89 9.76 -3.48
CA ASP A 297 11.54 10.80 -4.28
C ASP A 297 10.53 11.38 -5.27
N TYR A 298 10.76 12.59 -5.77
CA TYR A 298 9.88 13.17 -6.78
C TYR A 298 10.59 14.11 -7.75
N ASP A 299 10.08 14.14 -8.96
CA ASP A 299 10.34 15.17 -9.97
C ASP A 299 9.07 16.00 -10.15
N ALA A 300 9.18 17.32 -10.22
CA ALA A 300 8.08 18.18 -10.60
C ALA A 300 8.51 19.15 -11.70
N SER A 301 7.58 19.46 -12.59
CA SER A 301 7.79 20.41 -13.68
C SER A 301 6.55 21.24 -13.94
N VAL A 302 6.75 22.50 -14.27
CA VAL A 302 5.67 23.40 -14.69
C VAL A 302 6.07 24.04 -16.01
N CYS A 303 5.17 23.98 -16.99
CA CYS A 303 5.35 24.58 -18.30
C CYS A 303 4.41 25.76 -18.48
N PHE A 304 4.99 26.91 -18.84
CA PHE A 304 4.28 28.15 -19.17
C PHE A 304 4.16 28.32 -20.68
N ARG A 305 3.02 28.78 -21.18
CA ARG A 305 2.78 29.11 -22.59
C ARG A 305 2.15 30.50 -22.65
N GLU A 306 2.81 31.46 -23.30
CA GLU A 306 2.28 32.82 -23.55
C GLU A 306 1.70 33.51 -22.30
N GLY A 307 2.38 33.40 -21.15
CA GLY A 307 1.90 34.00 -19.90
C GLY A 307 0.71 33.28 -19.24
N LYS A 308 0.44 32.01 -19.60
CA LYS A 308 -0.49 31.12 -18.89
C LYS A 308 0.25 29.82 -18.55
N ALA A 309 0.24 29.31 -17.31
CA ALA A 309 0.74 27.95 -17.13
C ALA A 309 -0.23 26.97 -17.76
N CYS A 310 0.33 26.13 -18.62
CA CYS A 310 -0.43 25.20 -19.44
C CYS A 310 -0.48 23.82 -18.80
N THR A 311 0.61 23.40 -18.15
CA THR A 311 0.71 22.05 -17.60
C THR A 311 1.63 22.02 -16.37
N ALA A 312 1.14 21.47 -15.27
CA ALA A 312 1.95 21.08 -14.12
C ALA A 312 2.04 19.55 -14.07
N LYS A 313 3.24 19.00 -13.96
CA LYS A 313 3.47 17.56 -13.90
C LYS A 313 4.33 17.22 -12.69
N ILE A 314 3.86 16.29 -11.87
CA ILE A 314 4.58 15.75 -10.72
C ILE A 314 4.67 14.25 -10.88
N THR A 315 5.86 13.70 -10.80
CA THR A 315 6.08 12.25 -10.72
C THR A 315 6.74 11.93 -9.39
N SER A 316 6.07 11.18 -8.53
CA SER A 316 6.64 10.64 -7.29
C SER A 316 6.97 9.17 -7.43
N TYR A 317 8.07 8.75 -6.80
CA TYR A 317 8.64 7.41 -6.82
C TYR A 317 8.70 6.92 -5.38
N HIS A 318 8.09 5.77 -5.11
CA HIS A 318 7.93 5.22 -3.77
C HIS A 318 8.56 3.83 -3.69
N GLN A 319 9.31 3.57 -2.64
CA GLN A 319 9.77 2.23 -2.27
C GLN A 319 8.96 1.76 -1.07
N LEU A 320 8.09 0.78 -1.29
CA LEU A 320 7.07 0.37 -0.33
C LEU A 320 7.45 -0.85 0.51
N GLY A 321 8.57 -1.51 0.19
CA GLY A 321 9.08 -2.68 0.90
C GLY A 321 8.64 -4.01 0.28
N ASN A 322 8.86 -5.11 0.99
CA ASN A 322 8.60 -6.48 0.51
C ASN A 322 7.21 -7.01 0.91
N PHE A 323 6.47 -6.23 1.70
CA PHE A 323 5.15 -6.59 2.22
C PHE A 323 5.15 -7.92 2.95
N ARG A 324 6.23 -8.28 3.65
CA ARG A 324 6.30 -9.46 4.52
C ARG A 324 5.77 -9.18 5.93
N SER A 325 5.78 -7.91 6.34
CA SER A 325 5.13 -7.43 7.56
C SER A 325 4.33 -6.16 7.29
N CYS A 326 3.14 -6.05 7.89
CA CYS A 326 2.37 -4.80 7.90
C CYS A 326 3.03 -3.71 8.76
N ARG A 327 4.04 -4.10 9.56
CA ARG A 327 4.87 -3.23 10.38
C ARG A 327 6.17 -2.84 9.69
N ASP A 328 6.40 -3.28 8.45
CA ASP A 328 7.51 -2.77 7.64
C ASP A 328 7.42 -1.24 7.61
N TRP A 329 8.44 -0.59 8.15
CA TRP A 329 8.47 0.86 8.30
C TRP A 329 8.38 1.57 6.94
N LYS A 330 8.82 0.95 5.84
CA LYS A 330 8.75 1.55 4.49
C LYS A 330 7.29 1.75 4.10
N TRP A 331 6.49 0.70 4.23
CA TRP A 331 5.03 0.78 4.05
C TRP A 331 4.41 1.68 5.13
N ALA A 332 4.65 1.38 6.40
CA ALA A 332 4.00 2.07 7.51
C ALA A 332 4.22 3.60 7.44
N ASN A 333 5.44 4.05 7.14
CA ASN A 333 5.73 5.47 7.03
C ASN A 333 5.17 6.07 5.75
N ALA A 334 5.36 5.47 4.57
CA ALA A 334 4.83 6.00 3.30
C ALA A 334 3.34 6.36 3.41
N PHE A 335 2.66 5.66 4.31
CA PHE A 335 1.24 5.68 4.40
C PHE A 335 0.63 6.16 5.74
N GLN A 336 1.43 6.42 6.78
CA GLN A 336 0.91 7.05 8.00
C GLN A 336 0.69 8.56 7.80
N CYS A 337 -0.44 9.07 8.29
CA CYS A 337 -0.65 10.52 8.38
C CYS A 337 0.26 11.08 9.47
N PRO A 338 0.97 12.20 9.24
CA PRO A 338 1.94 12.69 10.20
C PRO A 338 1.37 13.05 11.58
N SER A 339 0.11 13.49 11.64
CA SER A 339 -0.59 13.75 12.91
C SER A 339 -0.85 12.48 13.73
N ARG A 340 -0.62 11.30 13.15
CA ARG A 340 -0.80 9.98 13.76
C ARG A 340 0.49 9.17 13.82
N ILE A 341 1.64 9.75 13.45
CA ILE A 341 2.93 9.09 13.68
C ILE A 341 3.06 8.92 15.19
N ARG A 342 2.84 7.69 15.65
CA ARG A 342 3.10 7.33 17.05
C ARG A 342 4.59 7.51 17.29
N GLN A 343 4.96 8.01 18.46
CA GLN A 343 6.35 8.27 18.86
C GLN A 343 7.28 7.06 18.59
N ASP A 344 6.74 5.83 18.63
CA ASP A 344 7.46 4.59 18.37
C ASP A 344 8.08 4.48 16.95
N TYR A 345 7.54 5.16 15.93
CA TYR A 345 8.05 5.10 14.55
C TYR A 345 9.14 6.14 14.24
N THR A 346 9.48 7.00 15.21
CA THR A 346 10.54 8.02 15.04
C THR A 346 11.93 7.43 14.82
N MET A 347 12.14 6.15 15.17
CA MET A 347 13.40 5.45 14.92
C MET A 347 13.64 5.05 13.46
N TYR A 348 12.60 5.06 12.61
CA TYR A 348 12.69 4.61 11.21
C TYR A 348 12.39 5.72 10.20
N ILE A 349 12.81 6.94 10.51
CA ILE A 349 12.80 8.04 9.54
C ILE A 349 13.85 7.71 8.47
N ARG A 350 13.61 8.07 7.20
CA ARG A 350 14.60 7.93 6.10
C ARG A 350 16.00 8.46 6.47
N HIS A 351 16.05 9.39 7.42
CA HIS A 351 17.21 10.16 7.82
C HIS A 351 18.41 9.28 8.22
N GLY A 352 19.52 9.43 7.49
CA GLY A 352 20.82 8.82 7.78
C GLY A 352 21.16 7.57 6.96
N LEU A 353 20.18 6.70 6.66
CA LEU A 353 20.43 5.42 5.99
C LEU A 353 20.27 5.46 4.47
N TYR A 354 19.46 6.38 3.95
CA TYR A 354 19.11 6.45 2.54
C TYR A 354 19.46 7.81 1.97
N ALA A 355 20.34 7.82 0.97
CA ALA A 355 20.65 9.04 0.23
C ALA A 355 19.38 9.66 -0.38
N PRO A 356 19.30 11.00 -0.47
CA PRO A 356 18.35 11.66 -1.37
C PRO A 356 18.43 11.03 -2.77
N ASP A 357 17.30 10.96 -3.47
CA ASP A 357 17.23 10.51 -4.87
C ASP A 357 17.47 9.01 -5.12
N ILE A 358 17.70 8.21 -4.07
CA ILE A 358 18.01 6.77 -4.21
C ILE A 358 16.85 5.97 -4.81
N VAL A 359 15.60 6.29 -4.47
CA VAL A 359 14.42 5.57 -4.93
C VAL A 359 14.22 5.81 -6.42
N ARG A 360 14.35 7.08 -6.85
CA ARG A 360 14.28 7.44 -8.27
C ARG A 360 15.41 6.83 -9.09
N LYS A 361 16.65 6.82 -8.57
CA LYS A 361 17.80 6.18 -9.25
C LYS A 361 17.56 4.69 -9.46
N ARG A 362 17.11 3.98 -8.41
CA ARG A 362 16.77 2.54 -8.52
C ARG A 362 15.66 2.30 -9.52
N TRP A 363 14.61 3.12 -9.49
CA TRP A 363 13.51 3.07 -10.45
C TRP A 363 13.96 3.19 -11.91
N ALA A 364 14.97 4.02 -12.18
CA ALA A 364 15.48 4.29 -13.52
C ALA A 364 16.43 3.20 -14.05
N TRP A 365 17.04 2.39 -13.17
CA TRP A 365 18.00 1.35 -13.55
C TRP A 365 17.36 -0.02 -13.82
N SER A 366 16.11 -0.21 -13.37
CA SER A 366 15.25 -1.37 -13.67
C SER A 366 14.36 -1.11 -14.87
#